data_AF-A0A1J4VYQ9-F1
#
_entry.id   AF-A0A1J4VYQ9-F1
#
_cell.length_a   1.000
_cell.length_b   1.000
_cell.length_c   1.000
_cell.angle_alpha   90.00
_cell.angle_beta   90.00
_cell.angle_gamma   90.00
#
_symmetry.space_group_name_H-M   'P 1'
#
loop_
_entity.id
_entity.type
_entity.pdbx_description
1 polymer ?
#
loop_
_entity_poly.entity_id
_entity_poly.type
_entity_poly.pdbx_seq_one_letter_code
_entity_poly.pdbx_strand_id
1 'polypeptide(L)'
;MNLLKGSLVLKIAALIAALLTYFYITQEINNADKEKKISDPSYKLIKLTAKKLPVKVRLATAPPDGYKLLADQVLTQPSEIVVVGPEALLEEVSVAETALVDIGENTKTTVKKIPLESVAGIPLSGTPYTVDVTVPLEKIVSDPPPTETK
;
A
#
# COMPACT_ATOMS: atom_id res chain seq x y z
N MET A 1 -41.31 -6.69 73.89
CA MET A 1 -40.34 -7.37 73.00
C MET A 1 -40.36 -6.67 71.64
N ASN A 2 -39.47 -5.70 71.38
CA ASN A 2 -39.46 -4.89 70.14
C ASN A 2 -38.03 -4.68 69.57
N LEU A 3 -37.07 -5.52 69.96
CA LEU A 3 -35.66 -5.40 69.54
C LEU A 3 -35.41 -5.79 68.06
N LEU A 4 -36.27 -6.64 67.48
CA LEU A 4 -36.16 -7.09 66.08
C LEU A 4 -36.58 -6.03 65.04
N LYS A 5 -37.48 -5.09 65.39
CA LYS A 5 -37.98 -4.07 64.46
C LYS A 5 -36.93 -3.01 64.14
N GLY A 6 -36.12 -2.60 65.11
CA GLY A 6 -35.03 -1.63 64.90
C GLY A 6 -33.94 -2.14 63.97
N SER A 7 -33.57 -3.42 64.10
CA SER A 7 -32.57 -4.06 63.22
C SER A 7 -33.06 -4.18 61.78
N LEU A 8 -34.35 -4.46 61.58
CA LEU A 8 -34.93 -4.63 60.25
C LEU A 8 -35.03 -3.27 59.51
N VAL A 9 -35.40 -2.21 60.22
CA VAL A 9 -35.40 -0.84 59.66
C VAL A 9 -34.00 -0.42 59.23
N LEU A 10 -32.98 -0.68 60.06
CA LEU A 10 -31.59 -0.33 59.72
C LEU A 10 -31.09 -1.11 58.49
N LYS A 11 -31.45 -2.39 58.36
CA LYS A 11 -31.10 -3.21 57.18
C LYS A 11 -31.77 -2.70 55.91
N ILE A 12 -33.05 -2.32 55.98
CA ILE A 12 -33.76 -1.73 54.83
C ILE A 12 -33.12 -0.38 54.44
N ALA A 13 -32.81 0.48 55.41
CA ALA A 13 -32.16 1.75 55.15
C ALA A 13 -30.77 1.56 54.50
N ALA A 14 -29.97 0.61 55.00
CA ALA A 14 -28.67 0.27 54.42
C ALA A 14 -28.80 -0.28 52.98
N LEU A 15 -29.81 -1.13 52.72
CA LEU A 15 -30.07 -1.66 51.38
C LEU A 15 -30.43 -0.54 50.40
N ILE A 16 -31.28 0.40 50.81
CA ILE A 16 -31.68 1.54 49.98
C ILE A 16 -30.47 2.43 49.68
N ALA A 17 -29.66 2.75 50.70
CA ALA A 17 -28.44 3.53 50.51
C ALA A 17 -27.47 2.84 49.54
N ALA A 18 -27.28 1.54 49.67
CA ALA A 18 -26.42 0.75 48.77
C ALA A 18 -26.93 0.78 47.32
N LEU A 19 -28.24 0.63 47.11
CA LEU A 19 -28.84 0.72 45.78
C LEU A 19 -28.66 2.11 45.17
N LEU A 20 -28.90 3.17 45.93
CA LEU A 20 -28.70 4.55 45.47
C LEU A 20 -27.25 4.80 45.07
N THR A 21 -26.28 4.37 45.88
CA THR A 21 -24.86 4.49 45.54
C THR A 21 -24.49 3.68 44.30
N TYR A 22 -25.03 2.46 44.17
CA TYR A 22 -24.78 1.62 42.99
C TYR A 22 -25.30 2.28 41.71
N PHE A 23 -26.52 2.82 41.73
CA PHE A 23 -27.09 3.53 40.58
C PHE A 23 -26.32 4.79 40.23
N TYR A 24 -25.92 5.59 41.24
CA TYR A 24 -25.12 6.80 41.02
C TYR A 24 -23.78 6.48 40.34
N ILE A 25 -23.03 5.51 40.88
CA ILE A 25 -21.74 5.10 40.32
C ILE A 25 -21.92 4.54 38.90
N THR A 26 -22.93 3.69 38.68
CA THR A 26 -23.19 3.10 37.36
C THR A 26 -23.56 4.18 36.33
N GLN A 27 -24.34 5.19 36.73
CA GLN A 27 -24.69 6.31 35.86
C GLN A 27 -23.47 7.16 35.52
N GLU A 28 -22.62 7.45 36.50
CA GLU A 28 -21.39 8.23 36.31
C GLU A 28 -20.40 7.52 35.37
N ILE A 29 -20.18 6.22 35.57
CA ILE A 29 -19.34 5.40 34.68
C ILE A 29 -19.89 5.42 33.24
N ASN A 30 -21.21 5.21 33.09
CA ASN A 30 -21.85 5.22 31.78
C ASN A 30 -21.77 6.60 31.08
N ASN A 31 -21.79 7.69 31.83
CA ASN A 31 -21.66 9.05 31.29
C ASN A 31 -20.21 9.36 30.91
N ALA A 32 -19.24 9.01 31.75
CA ALA A 32 -17.81 9.17 31.48
C ALA A 32 -17.36 8.37 30.24
N ASP A 33 -17.88 7.16 30.05
CA ASP A 33 -17.62 6.34 28.86
C ASP A 33 -18.19 6.96 27.58
N LYS A 34 -19.33 7.64 27.66
CA LYS A 34 -19.92 8.36 26.52
C LYS A 34 -19.06 9.55 26.12
N GLU A 35 -18.60 10.37 27.06
CA GLU A 35 -17.73 11.52 26.76
C GLU A 35 -16.37 11.07 26.20
N LYS A 36 -15.79 9.99 26.74
CA LYS A 36 -14.54 9.42 26.22
C LYS A 36 -14.68 8.85 24.80
N LYS A 37 -15.82 8.25 24.46
CA LYS A 37 -16.10 7.78 23.08
C LYS A 37 -16.30 8.90 22.07
N ILE A 38 -16.70 10.10 22.51
CA ILE A 38 -16.96 11.25 21.62
C ILE A 38 -15.67 12.08 21.39
N SER A 39 -14.65 11.92 22.25
CA SER A 39 -13.47 12.79 22.30
C SER A 39 -12.27 12.32 21.50
N ASP A 40 -12.41 11.36 20.58
CA ASP A 40 -11.31 10.95 19.70
C ASP A 40 -11.56 11.38 18.23
N PRO A 41 -11.49 12.69 17.91
CA PRO A 41 -11.52 13.16 16.53
C PRO A 41 -10.23 12.82 15.77
N SER A 42 -9.30 12.05 16.37
CA SER A 42 -8.03 11.67 15.74
C SER A 42 -8.14 10.52 14.75
N TYR A 43 -9.34 10.23 14.23
CA TYR A 43 -9.46 9.74 12.86
C TYR A 43 -8.99 10.85 11.94
N LYS A 44 -7.67 11.01 11.77
CA LYS A 44 -7.11 11.72 10.61
C LYS A 44 -7.85 11.14 9.42
N LEU A 45 -8.72 11.95 8.81
CA LEU A 45 -9.45 11.59 7.61
C LEU A 45 -8.41 11.44 6.51
N ILE A 46 -7.82 10.26 6.42
CA ILE A 46 -6.89 9.92 5.35
C ILE A 46 -7.77 9.77 4.12
N LYS A 47 -7.75 10.80 3.27
CA LYS A 47 -8.44 10.79 1.99
C LYS A 47 -7.76 9.74 1.11
N LEU A 48 -8.52 8.72 0.73
CA LEU A 48 -8.09 7.71 -0.23
C LEU A 48 -8.49 8.16 -1.63
N THR A 49 -7.57 8.01 -2.57
CA THR A 49 -7.80 8.30 -3.99
C THR A 49 -7.28 7.17 -4.85
N ALA A 50 -7.73 7.14 -6.11
CA ALA A 50 -7.25 6.23 -7.13
C ALA A 50 -6.53 7.04 -8.21
N LYS A 51 -5.28 6.68 -8.51
CA LYS A 51 -4.48 7.34 -9.54
C LYS A 51 -4.04 6.32 -10.59
N LYS A 52 -4.19 6.69 -11.86
CA LYS A 52 -3.61 5.95 -12.99
C LYS A 52 -2.15 6.36 -13.14
N LEU A 53 -1.27 5.38 -13.13
CA LEU A 53 0.17 5.60 -13.25
C LEU A 53 0.71 4.77 -14.42
N PRO A 54 1.54 5.37 -15.29
CA PRO A 54 2.24 4.62 -16.32
C PRO A 54 3.28 3.69 -15.70
N VAL A 55 3.48 2.53 -16.31
CA VAL A 55 4.48 1.54 -15.87
C VAL A 55 5.82 1.84 -16.50
N LYS A 56 6.86 1.98 -15.67
CA LYS A 56 8.25 2.20 -16.08
C LYS A 56 9.10 0.98 -15.77
N VAL A 57 9.79 0.46 -16.78
CA VAL A 57 10.68 -0.69 -16.65
C VAL A 57 12.02 -0.24 -16.08
N ARG A 58 12.53 -0.96 -15.08
CA ARG A 58 13.88 -0.79 -14.54
C ARG A 58 14.78 -1.91 -15.02
N LEU A 59 15.86 -1.55 -15.71
CA LEU A 59 16.86 -2.51 -16.21
C LEU A 59 18.01 -2.61 -15.21
N ALA A 60 18.41 -3.84 -14.88
CA ALA A 60 19.55 -4.10 -14.00
C ALA A 60 20.89 -3.99 -14.73
N THR A 61 20.91 -4.38 -16.00
CA THR A 61 22.12 -4.58 -16.81
C THR A 61 21.97 -3.94 -18.19
N ALA A 62 23.09 -3.65 -18.82
CA ALA A 62 23.13 -3.24 -20.22
C ALA A 62 22.99 -4.47 -21.15
N PRO A 63 22.55 -4.27 -22.41
CA PRO A 63 22.59 -5.32 -23.42
C PRO A 63 24.01 -5.89 -23.60
N PRO A 64 24.13 -7.18 -24.01
CA PRO A 64 25.42 -7.77 -24.32
C PRO A 64 26.11 -7.09 -25.52
N ASP A 65 27.43 -7.22 -25.60
CA ASP A 65 28.24 -6.66 -26.68
C ASP A 65 27.73 -7.08 -28.06
N GLY A 66 27.70 -6.12 -28.98
CA GLY A 66 27.15 -6.32 -30.32
C GLY A 66 25.61 -6.29 -30.39
N TYR A 67 24.92 -5.97 -29.29
CA TYR A 67 23.48 -5.73 -29.27
C TYR A 67 23.14 -4.34 -28.75
N LYS A 68 22.05 -3.76 -29.28
CA LYS A 68 21.49 -2.48 -28.85
C LYS A 68 20.06 -2.69 -28.39
N LEU A 69 19.73 -2.10 -27.24
CA LEU A 69 18.35 -1.97 -26.77
C LEU A 69 17.65 -0.86 -27.56
N LEU A 70 16.49 -1.19 -28.14
CA LEU A 70 15.59 -0.18 -28.69
C LEU A 70 14.71 0.36 -27.55
N ALA A 71 15.25 1.31 -26.78
CA ALA A 71 14.60 1.85 -25.60
C ALA A 71 13.19 2.40 -25.89
N ASP A 72 13.00 3.02 -27.06
CA ASP A 72 11.72 3.58 -27.50
C ASP A 72 10.67 2.52 -27.87
N GLN A 73 11.07 1.25 -27.99
CA GLN A 73 10.20 0.13 -28.35
C GLN A 73 9.99 -0.87 -27.19
N VAL A 74 10.44 -0.54 -25.98
CA VAL A 74 10.13 -1.35 -24.80
C VAL A 74 8.64 -1.20 -24.49
N LEU A 75 7.91 -2.31 -24.53
CA LEU A 75 6.47 -2.33 -24.29
C LEU A 75 6.14 -3.03 -22.98
N THR A 76 5.17 -2.47 -22.25
CA THR A 76 4.63 -3.03 -21.01
C THR A 76 3.13 -3.31 -21.18
N GLN A 77 2.71 -4.50 -20.78
CA GLN A 77 1.31 -4.89 -20.79
C GLN A 77 0.90 -5.38 -19.38
N PRO A 78 0.06 -4.62 -18.65
CA PRO A 78 -0.54 -3.34 -19.03
C PRO A 78 0.48 -2.17 -19.02
N SER A 79 0.22 -1.14 -19.84
CA SER A 79 1.05 0.07 -19.91
C SER A 79 0.77 1.06 -18.78
N GLU A 80 -0.42 0.98 -18.18
CA GLU A 80 -0.86 1.78 -17.04
C GLU A 80 -1.49 0.89 -15.98
N ILE A 81 -1.35 1.29 -14.73
CA ILE A 81 -2.00 0.64 -13.59
C ILE A 81 -2.79 1.63 -12.77
N VAL A 82 -3.82 1.16 -12.08
CA VAL A 82 -4.56 1.95 -11.10
C VAL A 82 -4.05 1.61 -9.71
N VAL A 83 -3.56 2.61 -9.00
CA VAL A 83 -3.12 2.48 -7.59
C VAL A 83 -4.10 3.21 -6.70
N VAL A 84 -4.55 2.55 -5.64
CA VAL A 84 -5.47 3.10 -4.65
C VAL A 84 -4.75 3.26 -3.32
N GLY A 85 -4.76 4.45 -2.75
CA GLY A 85 -4.07 4.73 -1.50
C GLY A 85 -4.26 6.16 -1.01
N PRO A 86 -3.54 6.56 0.06
CA PRO A 86 -3.59 7.91 0.61
C PRO A 86 -3.24 8.96 -0.44
N GLU A 87 -4.08 9.98 -0.59
CA GLU A 87 -3.91 11.05 -1.58
C GLU A 87 -2.54 11.73 -1.46
N ALA A 88 -2.13 12.06 -0.22
CA ALA A 88 -0.83 12.67 0.05
C ALA A 88 0.36 11.84 -0.47
N LEU A 89 0.26 10.50 -0.47
CA LEU A 89 1.33 9.63 -1.00
C LEU A 89 1.24 9.50 -2.53
N LEU A 90 0.03 9.53 -3.10
CA LEU A 90 -0.17 9.39 -4.55
C LEU A 90 0.06 10.69 -5.32
N GLU A 91 -0.03 11.86 -4.70
CA GLU A 91 0.25 13.14 -5.34
C GLU A 91 1.70 13.24 -5.82
N GLU A 92 2.65 12.81 -4.98
CA GLU A 92 4.09 12.88 -5.27
C GLU A 92 4.55 11.84 -6.30
N VAL A 93 3.76 10.79 -6.54
CA VAL A 93 4.16 9.69 -7.43
C VAL A 93 3.67 9.92 -8.86
N SER A 94 4.58 9.84 -9.81
CA SER A 94 4.29 10.00 -11.24
C SER A 94 4.32 8.70 -12.05
N VAL A 95 5.03 7.67 -11.58
CA VAL A 95 5.25 6.41 -12.31
C VAL A 95 5.19 5.21 -11.36
N ALA A 96 4.82 4.04 -11.90
CA ALA A 96 4.92 2.77 -11.20
C ALA A 96 6.10 1.98 -11.75
N GLU A 97 7.06 1.63 -10.91
CA GLU A 97 8.30 0.98 -11.34
C GLU A 97 8.22 -0.55 -11.21
N THR A 98 8.73 -1.26 -12.22
CA THR A 98 8.88 -2.72 -12.15
C THR A 98 10.06 -3.10 -11.26
N ALA A 99 10.07 -4.35 -10.80
CA ALA A 99 11.30 -4.95 -10.29
C ALA A 99 12.40 -4.92 -11.37
N LEU A 100 13.66 -5.00 -10.92
CA LEU A 100 14.83 -5.00 -11.78
C LEU A 100 14.79 -6.15 -12.80
N VAL A 101 14.89 -5.80 -14.08
CA VAL A 101 14.91 -6.74 -15.21
C VAL A 101 16.33 -6.90 -15.71
N ASP A 102 16.85 -8.12 -15.64
CA ASP A 102 18.15 -8.47 -16.23
C ASP A 102 18.00 -8.86 -17.70
N ILE A 103 18.80 -8.22 -18.55
CA ILE A 103 18.86 -8.41 -20.00
C ILE A 103 20.26 -8.78 -20.51
N GLY A 104 21.25 -8.97 -19.64
CA GLY A 104 22.66 -9.12 -20.01
C GLY A 104 22.95 -10.38 -20.84
N GLU A 105 22.16 -11.44 -20.69
CA GLU A 105 22.32 -12.69 -21.44
C GLU A 105 21.40 -12.78 -22.67
N ASN A 106 20.49 -11.80 -22.83
CA ASN A 106 19.50 -11.85 -23.88
C ASN A 106 20.11 -11.35 -25.20
N THR A 107 19.96 -12.16 -26.25
CA THR A 107 20.41 -11.83 -27.62
C THR A 107 19.25 -11.68 -28.60
N LYS A 108 18.01 -11.80 -28.10
CA LYS A 108 16.77 -11.73 -28.90
C LYS A 108 15.69 -11.01 -28.12
N THR A 109 14.71 -10.47 -28.85
CA THR A 109 13.49 -9.92 -28.26
C THR A 109 12.84 -10.95 -27.35
N THR A 110 12.65 -10.58 -26.09
CA THR A 110 12.12 -11.47 -25.06
C THR A 110 10.97 -10.79 -24.35
N VAL A 111 9.93 -11.58 -24.05
CA VAL A 111 8.82 -11.18 -23.20
C VAL A 111 9.04 -11.81 -21.83
N LYS A 112 9.14 -10.99 -20.78
CA LYS A 112 9.28 -11.45 -19.39
C LYS A 112 8.12 -10.94 -18.54
N LYS A 113 7.56 -11.82 -17.72
CA LYS A 113 6.55 -11.44 -16.72
C LYS A 113 7.26 -10.98 -15.45
N ILE A 114 7.15 -9.69 -15.14
CA ILE A 114 7.90 -9.02 -14.07
C ILE A 114 6.93 -8.50 -13.02
N PRO A 115 7.16 -8.73 -11.71
CA PRO A 115 6.36 -8.14 -10.66
C PRO A 115 6.59 -6.63 -10.58
N LEU A 116 5.52 -5.88 -10.31
CA LEU A 116 5.61 -4.46 -9.96
C LEU A 116 6.07 -4.28 -8.51
N GLU A 117 6.89 -3.26 -8.24
CA GLU A 117 7.23 -2.87 -6.89
C GLU A 117 6.09 -2.07 -6.24
N SER A 118 6.10 -1.97 -4.91
CA SER A 118 5.14 -1.14 -4.18
C SER A 118 5.31 0.33 -4.55
N VAL A 119 4.20 1.02 -4.78
CA VAL A 119 4.20 2.42 -5.21
C VAL A 119 4.08 3.32 -3.99
N ALA A 120 5.13 4.06 -3.63
CA ALA A 120 5.20 4.85 -2.38
C ALA A 120 4.83 4.03 -1.11
N GLY A 121 5.25 2.76 -1.06
CA GLY A 121 4.93 1.85 0.05
C GLY A 121 3.49 1.33 0.05
N ILE A 122 2.68 1.68 -0.95
CA ILE A 122 1.32 1.17 -1.12
C ILE A 122 1.40 -0.18 -1.85
N PRO A 123 0.88 -1.28 -1.25
CA PRO A 123 0.82 -2.56 -1.93
C PRO A 123 -0.21 -2.52 -3.05
N LEU A 124 0.14 -3.07 -4.20
CA LEU A 124 -0.78 -3.21 -5.33
C LEU A 124 -1.78 -4.34 -5.06
N SER A 125 -3.03 -4.14 -5.44
CA SER A 125 -4.06 -5.17 -5.30
C SER A 125 -3.82 -6.32 -6.29
N GLY A 126 -3.75 -7.56 -5.79
CA GLY A 126 -3.55 -8.77 -6.61
C GLY A 126 -2.14 -9.36 -6.55
N THR A 127 -1.54 -9.44 -5.37
CA THR A 127 -0.16 -9.92 -5.16
C THR A 127 0.06 -11.38 -5.60
N PRO A 128 1.07 -11.67 -6.47
CA PRO A 128 1.94 -10.71 -7.15
C PRO A 128 1.26 -10.08 -8.38
N TYR A 129 1.17 -8.75 -8.39
CA TYR A 129 0.70 -8.02 -9.56
C TYR A 129 1.83 -7.98 -10.59
N THR A 130 1.63 -8.64 -11.74
CA THR A 130 2.67 -8.85 -12.75
C THR A 130 2.36 -8.13 -14.06
N VAL A 131 3.42 -7.66 -14.72
CA VAL A 131 3.36 -6.98 -16.02
C VAL A 131 4.21 -7.76 -17.01
N ASP A 132 3.69 -7.95 -18.21
CA ASP A 132 4.46 -8.54 -19.30
C ASP A 132 5.29 -7.43 -19.96
N VAL A 133 6.61 -7.56 -19.89
CA VAL A 133 7.59 -6.61 -20.41
C VAL A 133 8.22 -7.21 -21.67
N THR A 134 8.05 -6.53 -22.80
CA THR A 134 8.68 -6.89 -24.08
C THR A 134 9.90 -6.02 -24.29
N VAL A 135 11.08 -6.65 -24.35
CA VAL A 135 12.36 -5.95 -24.53
C VAL A 135 12.93 -6.30 -25.91
N PRO A 136 12.84 -5.40 -26.90
CA PRO A 136 13.41 -5.61 -28.23
C PRO A 136 14.92 -5.32 -28.26
N LEU A 137 15.68 -6.27 -28.83
CA LEU A 137 17.13 -6.19 -28.98
C LEU A 137 17.51 -6.38 -30.45
N GLU A 138 18.37 -5.51 -30.96
CA GLU A 138 18.92 -5.59 -32.31
C GLU A 138 20.43 -5.80 -32.29
N LYS A 139 20.95 -6.54 -33.27
CA LYS A 139 22.39 -6.72 -33.42
C LYS A 139 22.99 -5.49 -34.11
N ILE A 140 24.01 -4.91 -33.51
CA ILE A 140 24.82 -3.84 -34.11
C ILE A 140 25.69 -4.52 -35.18
N VAL A 141 25.31 -4.37 -36.45
CA VAL A 141 26.16 -4.79 -37.57
C VAL A 141 27.31 -3.78 -37.64
N SER A 142 28.51 -4.18 -37.23
CA SER A 142 29.71 -3.40 -37.49
C SER A 142 29.95 -3.40 -39.01
N ASP A 143 29.87 -2.24 -39.65
CA ASP A 143 30.34 -2.08 -41.02
C ASP A 143 31.78 -2.63 -41.14
N PRO A 144 32.12 -3.34 -42.23
CA PRO A 144 33.48 -3.85 -42.42
C PRO A 144 34.47 -2.69 -42.39
N PRO A 145 35.67 -2.88 -41.78
CA PRO A 145 36.67 -1.83 -41.71
C PRO A 145 37.00 -1.32 -43.12
N PRO A 146 37.20 0.00 -43.30
CA PRO A 146 37.53 0.56 -44.60
C PRO A 146 38.77 -0.16 -45.12
N THR A 147 38.62 -0.81 -46.27
CA THR A 147 39.73 -1.48 -46.94
C THR A 147 40.76 -0.41 -47.27
N GLU A 148 41.85 -0.35 -46.49
CA GLU A 148 43.02 0.45 -46.82
C GLU A 148 43.45 0.06 -48.24
N THR A 149 43.25 0.99 -49.16
CA THR A 149 43.67 0.85 -50.54
C THR A 149 45.19 1.07 -50.55
N LYS A 150 45.86 -0.02 -50.95
CA LYS A 150 47.29 -0.24 -51.09
C LYS A 150 48.08 0.90 -51.73
#